data_AF-A0A6G0XM15-F1
#
_entry.id   AF-A0A6G0XM15-F1
#
_cell.length_a   1.000
_cell.length_b   1.000
_cell.length_c   1.000
_cell.angle_alpha   90.00
_cell.angle_beta   90.00
_cell.angle_gamma   90.00
#
_symmetry.space_group_name_H-M   'P 1'
#
loop_
_entity.id
_entity.type
_entity.pdbx_description
1 polymer ?
#
loop_
_entity_poly.entity_id
_entity_poly.type
_entity_poly.pdbx_seq_one_letter_code
_entity_poly.pdbx_strand_id
1 'polypeptide(L)'
;MGAHESRIKEDDQTKLMQENEANNQPSVQVRLSADLIKGLQEGPNASQQEPSASGFTAEEVEKLKKEAYLKGAEDFRKRAEAEAKKNALKPEDLKKRELEEQERVKSVVEQLSQKHYRAPVNAVQCSSEREACLQCYRENGTDVLKCKEVSDAFFQCAEAATSDFVKK
;
A
#
# COMPACT_ATOMS: atom_id res chain seq x y z
N MET A 1 -15.24 15.86 -28.42
CA MET A 1 -13.84 15.39 -28.40
C MET A 1 -13.16 16.06 -27.23
N GLY A 2 -12.89 15.33 -26.15
CA GLY A 2 -12.22 15.86 -24.96
C GLY A 2 -11.28 14.78 -24.44
N ALA A 3 -9.99 14.97 -24.68
CA ALA A 3 -8.96 14.07 -24.22
C ALA A 3 -8.62 14.40 -22.76
N HIS A 4 -8.90 13.47 -21.85
CA HIS A 4 -8.32 13.50 -20.50
C HIS A 4 -7.02 12.69 -20.53
N GLU A 5 -5.88 13.37 -20.64
CA GLU A 5 -4.57 12.78 -20.37
C GLU A 5 -4.34 12.71 -18.85
N SER A 6 -4.73 11.59 -18.24
CA SER A 6 -4.34 11.25 -16.88
C SER A 6 -2.99 10.52 -16.91
N ARG A 7 -1.90 11.23 -17.21
CA ARG A 7 -0.54 10.68 -17.12
C ARG A 7 0.25 11.46 -16.10
N ILE A 8 0.17 11.03 -14.85
CA ILE A 8 1.11 11.43 -13.80
C ILE A 8 2.49 11.03 -14.31
N LYS A 9 3.34 12.01 -14.60
CA LYS A 9 4.74 11.79 -14.96
C LYS A 9 5.54 11.63 -13.66
N GLU A 10 6.52 10.73 -13.66
CA GLU A 10 7.38 10.40 -12.50
C GLU A 10 8.10 11.64 -11.90
N ASP A 11 8.19 12.73 -12.66
CA ASP A 11 8.72 14.04 -12.27
C ASP A 11 7.93 14.73 -11.14
N ASP A 12 6.59 14.63 -11.11
CA ASP A 12 5.79 15.33 -10.08
C ASP A 12 5.96 14.70 -8.69
N GLN A 13 6.18 13.38 -8.64
CA GLN A 13 6.34 12.65 -7.38
C GLN A 13 7.71 12.92 -6.75
N THR A 14 8.75 13.07 -7.57
CA THR A 14 10.10 13.41 -7.10
C THR A 14 10.21 14.87 -6.66
N LYS A 15 9.50 15.79 -7.32
CA LYS A 15 9.44 17.20 -6.93
C LYS A 15 8.76 17.41 -5.59
N LEU A 16 7.66 16.69 -5.33
CA LEU A 16 6.96 16.72 -4.03
C LEU A 16 7.79 16.14 -2.88
N MET A 17 8.60 15.10 -3.14
CA MET A 17 9.51 14.57 -2.12
C MET A 17 10.65 15.56 -1.81
N GLN A 18 11.19 16.22 -2.83
CA GLN A 18 12.28 17.20 -2.67
C GLN A 18 11.82 18.47 -1.93
N GLU A 19 10.60 18.96 -2.18
CA GLU A 19 10.02 20.07 -1.40
C GLU A 19 9.75 19.68 0.07
N ASN A 20 9.42 18.42 0.34
CA ASN A 20 9.16 17.93 1.70
C ASN A 20 10.45 17.66 2.49
N GLU A 21 11.55 17.30 1.82
CA GLU A 21 12.89 17.23 2.42
C GLU A 21 13.49 18.61 2.70
N ALA A 22 13.28 19.58 1.80
CA ALA A 22 13.75 20.96 1.99
C ALA A 22 13.09 21.65 3.20
N ASN A 23 11.83 21.31 3.52
CA ASN A 23 11.09 21.88 4.65
C ASN A 23 11.33 21.18 5.99
N ASN A 24 11.97 20.00 6.01
CA ASN A 24 12.21 19.22 7.23
C ASN A 24 13.64 19.30 7.75
N GLN A 25 14.50 20.16 7.19
CA GLN A 25 15.80 20.43 7.81
C GLN A 25 15.60 21.37 9.03
N PRO A 26 15.93 20.94 10.26
CA PRO A 26 15.94 21.82 11.41
C PRO A 26 17.04 22.86 11.24
N SER A 27 16.68 24.05 10.75
CA SER A 27 17.63 25.17 10.68
C SER A 27 17.76 25.82 12.05
N VAL A 28 18.92 25.63 12.68
CA VAL A 28 19.28 26.31 13.93
C VAL A 28 20.07 27.56 13.57
N GLN A 29 19.44 28.73 13.66
CA GLN A 29 20.13 30.01 13.48
C GLN A 29 20.84 30.40 14.79
N VAL A 30 22.15 30.19 14.84
CA VAL A 30 23.00 30.67 15.95
C VAL A 30 23.37 32.13 15.66
N ARG A 31 22.86 33.06 16.47
CA ARG A 31 23.30 34.46 16.43
C ARG A 31 24.60 34.60 17.19
N LEU A 32 25.69 34.80 16.46
CA LEU A 32 27.00 35.11 17.04
C LEU A 32 27.08 36.62 17.31
N SER A 33 27.49 37.01 18.51
CA SER A 33 27.81 38.40 18.82
C SER A 33 29.11 38.82 18.12
N ALA A 34 29.22 40.11 17.78
CA ALA A 34 30.41 40.65 17.10
C ALA A 34 31.71 40.42 17.89
N ASP A 35 31.62 40.36 19.22
CA ASP A 35 32.76 40.09 20.09
C ASP A 35 33.26 38.64 19.96
N LEU A 36 32.35 37.69 19.74
CA LEU A 36 32.70 36.28 19.51
C LEU A 36 33.40 36.08 18.16
N ILE A 37 32.95 36.81 17.14
CA ILE A 37 33.54 36.77 15.79
C ILE A 37 34.95 37.37 15.80
N LYS A 38 35.16 38.47 16.55
CA LYS A 38 36.49 39.06 16.75
C LYS A 38 37.43 38.11 17.49
N GLY A 39 36.96 37.43 18.54
CA GLY A 39 37.76 36.48 19.30
C GLY A 39 38.17 35.21 18.54
N LEU A 40 37.47 34.86 17.45
CA LEU A 40 37.81 33.73 16.57
C LEU A 40 38.82 34.12 15.48
N GLN A 41 38.85 35.39 15.08
CA GLN A 41 39.72 35.89 14.02
C GLN A 41 41.14 36.20 14.52
N GLU A 42 41.28 36.46 15.82
CA GLU A 42 42.55 36.61 16.50
C GLU A 42 42.93 35.28 17.17
N GLY A 43 43.77 34.50 16.48
CA GLY A 43 44.42 33.32 17.08
C GLY A 43 45.22 33.67 18.34
N PRO A 44 45.44 32.71 19.25
CA PRO A 44 45.46 32.95 20.69
C PRO A 44 46.76 33.60 21.13
N ASN A 45 46.67 34.76 21.78
CA ASN A 45 47.59 35.09 22.86
C ASN A 45 46.92 35.98 23.91
N ALA A 46 46.90 35.44 25.13
CA ALA A 46 46.65 36.12 26.40
C ALA A 46 45.24 36.69 26.61
N SER A 47 44.33 35.83 27.07
CA SER A 47 43.91 35.85 28.47
C SER A 47 43.15 34.56 28.79
N GLN A 48 43.71 33.77 29.71
CA GLN A 48 42.95 32.81 30.48
C GLN A 48 41.90 33.59 31.27
N GLN A 49 40.74 33.81 30.68
CA GLN A 49 39.51 33.85 31.45
C GLN A 49 38.89 32.47 31.26
N GLU A 50 39.07 31.63 32.28
CA GLU A 50 38.11 30.56 32.52
C GLU A 50 36.72 31.16 32.36
N PRO A 51 35.81 30.55 31.57
CA PRO A 51 34.41 30.82 31.82
C PRO A 51 34.21 30.44 33.29
N SER A 52 33.86 31.42 34.11
CA SER A 52 33.41 31.20 35.48
C SER A 52 32.08 30.45 35.41
N ALA A 53 32.11 29.22 34.96
CA ALA A 53 31.23 28.19 35.45
C ALA A 53 31.73 27.95 36.87
N SER A 54 31.12 28.63 37.82
CA SER A 54 31.00 28.15 39.19
C SER A 54 30.66 26.66 39.11
N GLY A 55 31.71 25.83 39.22
CA GLY A 55 31.61 24.40 38.98
C GLY A 55 30.70 23.83 40.04
N PHE A 56 29.53 23.34 39.60
CA PHE A 56 28.70 22.50 40.44
C PHE A 56 29.58 21.44 41.08
N THR A 57 29.44 21.23 42.39
CA THR A 57 30.14 20.14 43.05
C THR A 57 29.80 18.82 42.36
N ALA A 58 30.70 17.84 42.37
CA ALA A 58 30.47 16.57 41.69
C ALA A 58 29.14 15.89 42.10
N GLU A 59 28.71 16.11 43.35
CA GLU A 59 27.40 15.69 43.88
C GLU A 59 26.21 16.43 43.25
N GLU A 60 26.30 17.74 43.02
CA GLU A 60 25.24 18.51 42.35
C GLU A 60 25.07 18.09 40.88
N VAL A 61 26.18 17.79 40.20
CA VAL A 61 26.14 17.26 38.83
C VAL A 61 25.50 15.87 38.80
N GLU A 62 25.80 15.01 39.78
CA GLU A 62 25.18 13.68 39.86
C GLU A 62 23.68 13.75 40.17
N LYS A 63 23.27 14.67 41.05
CA LYS A 63 21.86 14.93 41.37
C LYS A 63 21.10 15.46 40.16
N LEU A 64 21.68 16.41 39.43
CA LEU A 64 21.10 16.95 38.20
C LEU A 64 20.96 15.87 37.11
N LYS A 65 21.95 14.97 37.00
CA LYS A 65 21.89 13.82 36.06
C LYS A 65 20.76 12.86 36.41
N LYS A 66 20.56 12.55 37.70
CA LYS A 66 19.45 11.70 38.16
C LYS A 66 18.10 12.35 37.89
N GLU A 67 17.96 13.64 38.17
CA GLU A 67 16.73 14.39 37.90
C GLU A 67 16.41 14.46 36.40
N ALA A 68 17.41 14.75 35.56
CA ALA A 68 17.26 14.76 34.11
C ALA A 68 16.84 13.41 33.54
N TYR A 69 17.36 12.31 34.09
CA TYR A 69 16.97 10.95 33.69
C TYR A 69 15.51 10.65 34.04
N LEU A 70 15.09 10.96 35.27
CA LEU A 70 13.71 10.75 35.72
C LEU A 70 12.73 11.58 34.89
N LYS A 71 13.05 12.86 34.67
CA LYS A 71 12.24 13.75 33.83
C LYS A 71 12.17 13.26 32.39
N GLY A 72 13.28 12.79 31.83
CA GLY A 72 13.31 12.19 30.49
C GLY A 72 12.45 10.94 30.37
N ALA A 73 12.43 10.09 31.41
CA ALA A 73 11.58 8.90 31.46
C ALA A 73 10.08 9.27 31.53
N GLU A 74 9.72 10.27 32.32
CA GLU A 74 8.34 10.79 32.41
C GLU A 74 7.88 11.44 31.10
N ASP A 75 8.74 12.27 30.49
CA ASP A 75 8.45 12.91 29.21
C ASP A 75 8.30 11.89 28.08
N PHE A 76 9.12 10.83 28.08
CA PHE A 76 9.00 9.72 27.13
C PHE A 76 7.65 9.01 27.30
N ARG A 77 7.27 8.66 28.54
CA ARG A 77 5.97 8.02 28.82
C ARG A 77 4.80 8.90 28.37
N LYS A 78 4.86 10.20 28.67
CA LYS A 78 3.82 11.17 28.28
C LYS A 78 3.69 11.31 26.76
N ARG A 79 4.81 11.28 26.02
CA ARG A 79 4.81 11.28 24.55
C ARG A 79 4.24 9.98 23.98
N ALA A 80 4.66 8.83 24.51
CA ALA A 80 4.16 7.52 24.10
C ALA A 80 2.64 7.39 24.31
N GLU A 81 2.13 7.85 25.46
CA GLU A 81 0.68 7.86 25.73
C GLU A 81 -0.09 8.82 24.81
N ALA A 82 0.48 9.99 24.48
CA ALA A 82 -0.14 10.92 23.54
C ALA A 82 -0.18 10.35 22.10
N GLU A 83 0.85 9.62 21.70
CA GLU A 83 0.90 8.95 20.40
C GLU A 83 -0.07 7.76 20.32
N ALA A 84 -0.14 6.95 21.38
CA ALA A 84 -1.11 5.86 21.49
C ALA A 84 -2.55 6.37 21.40
N LYS A 85 -2.88 7.49 22.07
CA LYS A 85 -4.21 8.13 21.98
C LYS A 85 -4.51 8.65 20.57
N LYS A 86 -3.53 9.21 19.87
CA LYS A 86 -3.68 9.65 18.46
C LYS A 86 -3.88 8.47 17.51
N ASN A 87 -3.23 7.33 17.77
CA ASN A 87 -3.34 6.15 16.93
C ASN A 87 -4.60 5.33 17.22
N ALA A 88 -5.14 5.37 18.43
CA ALA A 88 -6.37 4.66 18.81
C ALA A 88 -7.65 5.22 18.15
N LEU A 89 -7.64 6.49 17.72
CA LEU A 89 -8.78 7.13 17.03
C LEU A 89 -8.80 6.85 15.51
N LYS A 90 -7.65 6.55 14.90
CA LYS A 90 -7.52 6.24 13.47
C LYS A 90 -8.25 4.96 12.99
N PRO A 91 -8.27 3.83 13.73
CA PRO A 91 -8.83 2.57 13.21
C PRO A 91 -10.35 2.62 12.99
N GLU A 92 -11.09 3.40 13.80
CA GLU A 92 -12.54 3.58 13.65
C GLU A 92 -12.87 4.34 12.36
N ASP A 93 -12.12 5.40 12.07
CA ASP A 93 -12.31 6.21 10.87
C ASP A 93 -11.85 5.47 9.61
N LEU A 94 -10.80 4.65 9.71
CA LEU A 94 -10.34 3.80 8.61
C LEU A 94 -11.40 2.76 8.23
N LYS A 95 -12.00 2.07 9.20
CA LYS A 95 -13.07 1.10 8.93
C LYS A 95 -14.29 1.73 8.26
N LYS A 96 -14.67 2.94 8.67
CA LYS A 96 -15.78 3.68 8.03
C LYS A 96 -15.46 4.02 6.58
N ARG A 97 -14.24 4.49 6.31
CA ARG A 97 -13.79 4.76 4.93
C ARG A 97 -13.73 3.50 4.07
N GLU A 98 -13.28 2.38 4.62
CA GLU A 98 -13.27 1.09 3.93
C GLU A 98 -14.68 0.65 3.54
N LEU A 99 -15.66 0.78 4.43
CA LEU A 99 -17.06 0.43 4.15
C LEU A 99 -17.66 1.34 3.07
N GLU A 100 -17.46 2.65 3.17
CA GLU A 100 -17.93 3.62 2.17
C GLU A 100 -17.31 3.36 0.78
N GLU A 101 -16.03 3.01 0.73
CA GLU A 101 -15.35 2.68 -0.52
C GLU A 101 -15.85 1.36 -1.12
N GLN A 102 -16.07 0.34 -0.29
CA GLN A 102 -16.66 -0.92 -0.74
C GLN A 102 -18.06 -0.74 -1.32
N GLU A 103 -18.90 0.11 -0.72
CA GLU A 103 -20.22 0.42 -1.26
C GLU A 103 -20.13 1.15 -2.61
N ARG A 104 -19.19 2.09 -2.75
CA ARG A 104 -18.93 2.77 -4.04
C ARG A 104 -18.48 1.78 -5.11
N VAL A 105 -17.53 0.88 -4.79
CA VAL A 105 -17.08 -0.13 -5.74
C VAL A 105 -18.22 -1.05 -6.16
N LYS A 106 -19.05 -1.52 -5.22
CA LYS A 106 -20.21 -2.36 -5.53
C LYS A 106 -21.19 -1.66 -6.47
N SER A 107 -21.54 -0.41 -6.19
CA SER A 107 -22.46 0.35 -7.07
C SER A 107 -21.89 0.59 -8.47
N VAL A 108 -20.59 0.87 -8.57
CA VAL A 108 -19.90 1.01 -9.88
C VAL A 108 -19.87 -0.32 -10.63
N VAL A 109 -19.60 -1.44 -9.96
CA VAL A 109 -19.61 -2.78 -10.57
C VAL A 109 -21.00 -3.14 -11.06
N GLU A 110 -22.05 -2.84 -10.30
CA GLU A 110 -23.43 -3.08 -10.71
C GLU A 110 -23.83 -2.22 -11.92
N GLN A 111 -23.46 -0.94 -11.93
CA GLN A 111 -23.68 -0.10 -13.10
C GLN A 111 -22.89 -0.58 -14.32
N LEU A 112 -21.67 -1.06 -14.12
CA LEU A 112 -20.82 -1.56 -15.19
C LEU A 112 -21.37 -2.89 -15.73
N SER A 113 -21.85 -3.79 -14.86
CA SER A 113 -22.44 -5.06 -15.26
C SER A 113 -23.77 -4.88 -16.01
N GLN A 114 -24.53 -3.83 -15.69
CA GLN A 114 -25.74 -3.46 -16.44
C GLN A 114 -25.41 -2.84 -17.80
N LYS A 115 -24.37 -1.98 -17.87
CA LYS A 115 -23.97 -1.28 -19.11
C LYS A 115 -23.25 -2.18 -20.10
N HIS A 116 -22.43 -3.10 -19.61
CA HIS A 116 -21.73 -4.06 -20.45
C HIS A 116 -22.51 -5.37 -20.48
N TYR A 117 -23.21 -5.62 -21.60
CA TYR A 117 -23.85 -6.89 -21.85
C TYR A 117 -22.83 -8.02 -21.73
N ARG A 118 -22.93 -8.81 -20.65
CA ARG A 118 -22.23 -10.08 -20.53
C ARG A 118 -23.15 -11.13 -21.14
N ALA A 119 -22.82 -11.57 -22.35
CA ALA A 119 -23.54 -12.68 -22.98
C ALA A 119 -23.60 -13.86 -22.00
N PRO A 120 -24.79 -14.46 -21.76
CA PRO A 120 -24.91 -15.67 -20.99
C PRO A 120 -23.95 -16.71 -21.56
N VAL A 121 -23.05 -17.22 -20.72
CA VAL A 121 -22.19 -18.33 -21.12
C VAL A 121 -23.09 -19.56 -21.14
N ASN A 122 -23.68 -19.82 -22.30
CA ASN A 122 -24.46 -21.02 -22.50
C ASN A 122 -23.52 -22.22 -22.36
N ALA A 123 -23.95 -23.23 -21.60
CA ALA A 123 -23.24 -24.49 -21.56
C ALA A 123 -23.11 -25.02 -22.99
N VAL A 124 -21.90 -25.44 -23.37
CA VAL A 124 -21.65 -26.05 -24.67
C VAL A 124 -22.48 -27.33 -24.72
N GLN A 125 -23.37 -27.44 -25.70
CA GLN A 125 -24.19 -28.63 -25.88
C GLN A 125 -23.28 -29.85 -26.07
N CYS A 126 -23.67 -30.99 -25.48
CA CYS A 126 -22.92 -32.25 -25.58
C CYS A 126 -21.52 -32.25 -24.93
N SER A 127 -21.27 -31.39 -23.94
CA SER A 127 -19.98 -31.34 -23.24
C SER A 127 -19.63 -32.64 -22.51
N SER A 128 -20.61 -33.30 -21.88
CA SER A 128 -20.43 -34.59 -21.18
C SER A 128 -19.96 -35.69 -22.13
N GLU A 129 -20.66 -35.85 -23.26
CA GLU A 129 -20.36 -36.87 -24.27
C GLU A 129 -19.00 -36.60 -24.93
N ARG A 130 -18.66 -35.32 -25.14
CA ARG A 130 -17.35 -34.91 -25.65
C ARG A 130 -16.22 -35.30 -24.70
N GLU A 131 -16.40 -35.04 -23.40
CA GLU A 131 -15.41 -35.39 -22.38
C GLU A 131 -15.24 -36.91 -22.27
N ALA A 132 -16.33 -37.67 -22.28
CA ALA A 132 -16.30 -39.13 -22.27
C ALA A 132 -15.56 -39.69 -23.51
N CYS A 133 -15.81 -39.13 -24.69
CA CYS A 133 -15.17 -39.54 -25.93
C CYS A 133 -13.65 -39.24 -25.90
N LEU A 134 -13.26 -38.05 -25.43
CA LEU A 134 -11.85 -37.69 -25.24
C LEU A 134 -11.18 -38.57 -24.19
N GLN A 135 -11.88 -38.92 -23.12
CA GLN A 135 -11.35 -39.81 -22.08
C GLN A 135 -11.12 -41.21 -22.64
N CYS A 136 -12.08 -41.77 -23.37
CA CYS A 136 -11.91 -43.08 -24.00
C CYS A 136 -10.72 -43.11 -24.97
N TYR A 137 -10.52 -42.06 -25.77
CA TYR A 137 -9.36 -41.98 -26.67
C TYR A 137 -8.03 -41.84 -25.94
N ARG A 138 -7.99 -41.20 -24.76
CA ARG A 138 -6.79 -41.14 -23.91
C ARG A 138 -6.45 -42.52 -23.35
N GLU A 139 -7.46 -43.29 -22.97
CA GLU A 139 -7.29 -44.62 -22.37
C GLU A 139 -6.98 -45.71 -23.42
N ASN A 140 -7.55 -45.61 -24.62
CA ASN A 140 -7.46 -46.63 -25.68
C ASN A 140 -6.73 -46.14 -26.95
N GLY A 141 -5.68 -45.35 -26.82
CA GLY A 141 -5.00 -44.69 -27.97
C GLY A 141 -4.46 -45.63 -29.08
N THR A 142 -4.35 -46.93 -28.83
CA THR A 142 -3.99 -47.95 -29.83
C THR A 142 -5.19 -48.64 -30.48
N ASP A 143 -6.36 -48.64 -29.83
CA ASP A 143 -7.57 -49.31 -30.32
C ASP A 143 -8.78 -48.37 -30.22
N VAL A 144 -8.82 -47.46 -31.19
CA VAL A 144 -9.83 -46.40 -31.37
C VAL A 144 -11.25 -46.97 -31.52
N LEU A 145 -11.37 -48.22 -31.99
CA LEU A 145 -12.67 -48.86 -32.24
C LEU A 145 -13.43 -49.22 -30.95
N LYS A 146 -12.73 -49.35 -29.82
CA LYS A 146 -13.37 -49.54 -28.50
C LYS A 146 -14.17 -48.32 -28.05
N CYS A 147 -13.84 -47.14 -28.58
CA CYS A 147 -14.53 -45.90 -28.25
C CYS A 147 -15.76 -45.63 -29.12
N LYS A 148 -16.15 -46.59 -29.98
CA LYS A 148 -17.28 -46.44 -30.90
C LYS A 148 -18.57 -46.04 -30.18
N GLU A 149 -18.93 -46.72 -29.10
CA GLU A 149 -20.18 -46.44 -28.38
C GLU A 149 -20.22 -45.02 -27.81
N VAL A 150 -19.08 -44.57 -27.27
CA VAL A 150 -18.94 -43.22 -26.69
C VAL A 150 -18.89 -42.15 -27.79
N SER A 151 -18.27 -42.45 -28.94
CA SER A 151 -18.29 -41.56 -30.09
C SER A 151 -19.69 -41.47 -30.72
N ASP A 152 -20.41 -42.59 -30.81
CA ASP A 152 -21.77 -42.64 -31.37
C ASP A 152 -22.74 -41.84 -30.48
N ALA A 153 -22.59 -41.92 -29.15
CA ALA A 153 -23.34 -41.09 -28.21
C ALA A 153 -23.09 -39.57 -28.41
N PHE A 154 -21.82 -39.19 -28.64
CA PHE A 154 -21.48 -37.80 -28.97
C PHE A 154 -22.10 -37.34 -30.30
N PHE A 155 -22.08 -38.18 -31.34
CA PHE A 155 -22.72 -37.87 -32.63
C PHE A 155 -24.23 -37.73 -32.51
N GLN A 156 -24.90 -38.63 -31.79
CA GLN A 156 -26.35 -38.53 -31.55
C GLN A 156 -26.72 -37.23 -30.83
N CYS A 157 -25.93 -36.84 -29.82
CA CYS A 157 -26.14 -35.58 -29.13
C CYS A 157 -25.92 -34.38 -30.05
N ALA A 158 -24.88 -34.41 -30.88
CA ALA A 158 -24.59 -33.33 -31.83
C ALA A 158 -25.69 -33.19 -32.90
N GLU A 159 -26.20 -34.29 -33.43
CA GLU A 159 -27.34 -34.32 -34.36
C GLU A 159 -28.62 -33.79 -33.70
N ALA A 160 -28.93 -34.22 -32.48
CA ALA A 160 -30.07 -33.70 -31.73
C ALA A 160 -29.95 -32.17 -31.51
N ALA A 161 -28.79 -31.71 -31.00
CA ALA A 161 -28.53 -30.31 -30.72
C ALA A 161 -28.57 -29.42 -31.97
N THR A 162 -28.04 -29.90 -33.10
CA THR A 162 -28.09 -29.18 -34.38
C THR A 162 -29.51 -29.13 -34.94
N SER A 163 -30.27 -30.23 -34.84
CA SER A 163 -31.66 -30.27 -35.27
C SER A 163 -32.55 -29.34 -34.45
N ASP A 164 -32.29 -29.21 -33.15
CA ASP A 164 -33.02 -28.32 -32.25
C ASP A 164 -32.64 -26.85 -32.46
N PHE A 165 -31.39 -26.58 -32.86
CA PHE A 165 -30.94 -25.24 -33.19
C PHE A 165 -31.56 -24.73 -34.51
N VAL A 166 -31.69 -25.59 -35.52
CA VAL A 166 -32.26 -25.22 -36.84
C VAL A 166 -33.79 -25.05 -36.79
N LYS A 167 -34.47 -25.68 -35.83
CA LYS A 167 -35.93 -25.55 -35.65
C LYS A 167 -36.37 -24.32 -34.84
N LYS A 168 -35.44 -23.64 -34.18
CA LYS A 168 -35.69 -22.40 -33.44
C LYS A 168 -35.46 -21.18 -34.32
#